data_AF-A3U0F5-F1
#
_entry.id   AF-A3U0F5-F1
#
_cell.length_a   1.000
_cell.length_b   1.000
_cell.length_c   1.000
_cell.angle_alpha   90.00
_cell.angle_beta   90.00
_cell.angle_gamma   90.00
#
_symmetry.space_group_name_H-M   'P 1'
#
loop_
_entity.id
_entity.type
_entity.pdbx_description
1 polymer ?
#
loop_
_entity_poly.entity_id
_entity_poly.type
_entity_poly.pdbx_seq_one_letter_code
_entity_poly.pdbx_strand_id
1 'polypeptide(L)'
;MMTKAKLALATLICLAAGHPAQAQSLTSTRNASPEAVSFLLFPPGPADRIRLAVPAPRSVKATGVARRSVVFTGTPARKLKQLIGHVDAGRMDYDAVQHGARIRPARRPTRMTIREIFDWIDRTPGQPHAIGRYQFIPPTLRSVVRQAGVGVDTVFSPEVQDRLADILLADAGFHEFQSGQIARKRFMENLARIWAAFPTSTGRSHYHGIAGNRAVISWQEFEMHMRQIFQSSTGA
;
A
#
# COMPACT_ATOMS: atom_id res chain seq x y z
N MET A 1 -63.14 -43.09 -27.29
CA MET A 1 -62.72 -44.13 -26.33
C MET A 1 -62.40 -43.45 -25.00
N MET A 2 -63.32 -43.58 -24.04
CA MET A 2 -63.27 -43.01 -22.69
C MET A 2 -63.18 -44.15 -21.66
N THR A 3 -62.35 -43.91 -20.63
CA THR A 3 -62.39 -44.36 -19.23
C THR A 3 -62.65 -45.82 -18.81
N LYS A 4 -61.77 -46.29 -17.90
CA LYS A 4 -62.01 -46.96 -16.58
C LYS A 4 -60.61 -47.33 -16.01
N ALA A 5 -60.02 -46.72 -14.97
CA ALA A 5 -60.37 -46.48 -13.56
C ALA A 5 -60.01 -47.63 -12.58
N LYS A 6 -59.45 -47.22 -11.42
CA LYS A 6 -59.24 -47.91 -10.11
C LYS A 6 -57.86 -48.56 -9.89
N LEU A 7 -57.20 -48.53 -8.71
CA LEU A 7 -57.39 -47.94 -7.37
C LEU A 7 -56.19 -48.44 -6.53
N ALA A 8 -55.56 -47.63 -5.66
CA ALA A 8 -55.08 -48.05 -4.33
C ALA A 8 -54.52 -46.87 -3.52
N LEU A 9 -55.04 -46.77 -2.30
CA LEU A 9 -54.72 -45.84 -1.23
C LEU A 9 -53.77 -46.56 -0.24
N ALA A 10 -52.76 -45.89 0.30
CA ALA A 10 -52.23 -46.18 1.64
C ALA A 10 -51.36 -45.04 2.19
N THR A 11 -51.88 -44.41 3.23
CA THR A 11 -51.18 -43.52 4.16
C THR A 11 -50.32 -44.36 5.11
N LEU A 12 -49.09 -43.93 5.43
CA LEU A 12 -48.46 -44.31 6.70
C LEU A 12 -47.59 -43.17 7.26
N ILE A 13 -47.88 -42.87 8.52
CA ILE A 13 -47.22 -41.97 9.46
C ILE A 13 -46.06 -42.73 10.13
N CYS A 14 -44.91 -42.08 10.41
CA CYS A 14 -44.26 -42.10 11.75
C CYS A 14 -42.84 -41.47 11.79
N LEU A 15 -42.71 -40.51 12.73
CA LEU A 15 -41.65 -40.26 13.72
C LEU A 15 -40.15 -40.08 13.34
N ALA A 16 -39.72 -38.82 13.52
CA ALA A 16 -38.70 -38.32 14.45
C ALA A 16 -37.44 -39.15 14.77
N ALA A 17 -36.28 -38.56 14.48
CA ALA A 17 -35.12 -38.53 15.39
C ALA A 17 -34.21 -37.34 15.01
N GLY A 18 -34.16 -36.32 15.88
CA GLY A 18 -33.01 -35.39 15.90
C GLY A 18 -31.79 -36.11 16.46
N HIS A 19 -30.58 -35.62 16.20
CA HIS A 19 -29.30 -35.84 16.90
C HIS A 19 -28.19 -35.02 16.16
N PRO A 20 -27.06 -34.66 16.79
CA PRO A 20 -26.92 -33.42 17.54
C PRO A 20 -25.85 -32.47 16.94
N ALA A 21 -25.88 -31.21 17.40
CA ALA A 21 -24.76 -30.28 17.28
C ALA A 21 -23.55 -30.84 18.05
N GLN A 22 -22.46 -31.13 17.34
CA GLN A 22 -21.17 -31.40 17.97
C GLN A 22 -20.34 -30.12 18.01
N ALA A 23 -20.15 -29.61 19.23
CA ALA A 23 -19.08 -28.69 19.55
C ALA A 23 -17.74 -29.41 19.39
N GLN A 24 -16.95 -29.02 18.39
CA GLN A 24 -15.56 -29.46 18.30
C GLN A 24 -14.66 -28.48 19.03
N SER A 25 -13.98 -29.04 20.03
CA SER A 25 -13.06 -28.46 20.98
C SER A 25 -11.95 -27.62 20.33
N LEU A 26 -11.70 -26.45 20.93
CA LEU A 26 -10.49 -25.65 20.71
C LEU A 26 -9.33 -26.25 21.52
N THR A 27 -8.65 -27.23 20.96
CA THR A 27 -7.34 -27.64 21.48
C THR A 27 -6.43 -28.11 20.36
N SER A 28 -5.23 -27.52 20.32
CA SER A 28 -4.07 -27.91 19.52
C SER A 28 -4.02 -27.40 18.08
N THR A 29 -3.57 -26.15 17.92
CA THR A 29 -2.45 -25.83 17.03
C THR A 29 -1.56 -24.82 17.74
N ARG A 30 -0.60 -25.34 18.53
CA ARG A 30 0.64 -24.60 18.85
C ARG A 30 1.47 -24.52 17.57
N ASN A 31 2.10 -23.36 17.38
CA ASN A 31 2.98 -22.95 16.27
C ASN A 31 2.28 -22.41 15.01
N ALA A 32 1.76 -21.18 15.11
CA ALA A 32 1.63 -20.28 13.97
C ALA A 32 2.66 -19.14 14.12
N SER A 33 3.63 -19.09 13.21
CA SER A 33 4.58 -17.98 13.04
C SER A 33 3.83 -16.71 12.62
N PRO A 34 4.25 -15.49 13.01
CA PRO A 34 3.46 -14.26 12.82
C PRO A 34 3.53 -13.67 11.39
N GLU A 35 3.87 -14.46 10.36
CA GLU A 35 4.08 -13.97 9.00
C GLU A 35 2.82 -14.18 8.13
N ALA A 36 2.32 -13.07 7.58
CA ALA A 36 1.29 -12.97 6.53
C ALA A 36 -0.19 -13.16 6.93
N VAL A 37 -0.76 -12.13 7.56
CA VAL A 37 -2.22 -11.91 7.53
C VAL A 37 -2.60 -11.30 6.18
N SER A 38 -3.27 -12.08 5.32
CA SER A 38 -3.76 -11.66 4.00
C SER A 38 -5.17 -11.09 4.11
N PHE A 39 -5.32 -9.77 4.02
CA PHE A 39 -6.62 -9.09 3.97
C PHE A 39 -6.97 -8.69 2.53
N LEU A 40 -7.65 -9.57 1.80
CA LEU A 40 -8.21 -9.24 0.49
C LEU A 40 -9.56 -8.53 0.67
N LEU A 41 -9.53 -7.19 0.65
CA LEU A 41 -10.74 -6.34 0.59
C LEU A 41 -10.78 -5.50 -0.71
N PHE A 42 -10.48 -6.15 -1.83
CA PHE A 42 -10.60 -5.59 -3.17
C PHE A 42 -11.20 -6.65 -4.12
N PRO A 43 -12.09 -6.27 -5.07
CA PRO A 43 -12.49 -7.18 -6.14
C PRO A 43 -11.25 -7.61 -6.95
N PRO A 44 -11.24 -8.83 -7.53
CA PRO A 44 -10.05 -9.38 -8.18
C PRO A 44 -9.71 -8.57 -9.43
N GLY A 45 -8.66 -7.76 -9.34
CA GLY A 45 -7.89 -7.29 -10.50
C GLY A 45 -6.87 -8.36 -10.93
N PRO A 46 -6.21 -8.19 -12.09
CA PRO A 46 -5.25 -9.16 -12.62
C PRO A 46 -4.15 -9.52 -11.61
N ALA A 47 -3.72 -10.78 -11.65
CA ALA A 47 -3.09 -11.56 -10.59
C ALA A 47 -1.71 -11.10 -10.06
N ASP A 48 -1.19 -9.95 -10.52
CA ASP A 48 0.18 -9.49 -10.24
C ASP A 48 0.29 -8.33 -9.25
N ARG A 49 -0.76 -8.01 -8.49
CA ARG A 49 -0.70 -6.90 -7.52
C ARG A 49 0.30 -7.20 -6.40
N ILE A 50 1.17 -6.22 -6.13
CA ILE A 50 2.09 -6.23 -4.99
C ILE A 50 1.29 -6.51 -3.71
N ARG A 51 1.64 -7.57 -2.98
CA ARG A 51 1.25 -7.70 -1.57
C ARG A 51 1.93 -6.55 -0.84
N LEU A 52 1.17 -5.50 -0.53
CA LEU A 52 1.66 -4.35 0.23
C LEU A 52 2.09 -4.84 1.61
N ALA A 53 3.39 -5.08 1.78
CA ALA A 53 3.96 -5.36 3.07
C ALA A 53 3.83 -4.12 3.95
N VAL A 54 3.58 -4.35 5.23
CA VAL A 54 3.41 -3.32 6.25
C VAL A 54 4.61 -2.34 6.21
N PRO A 55 4.39 -1.02 6.08
CA PRO A 55 5.45 -0.02 6.06
C PRO A 55 6.17 0.03 7.40
N ALA A 56 7.48 0.23 7.30
CA ALA A 56 8.40 0.32 8.43
C ALA A 56 8.03 1.48 9.38
N PRO A 57 8.50 1.44 10.64
CA PRO A 57 8.21 2.48 11.62
C PRO A 57 8.49 3.89 11.12
N ARG A 58 7.69 4.87 11.56
CA ARG A 58 8.01 6.30 11.44
C ARG A 58 8.07 6.92 12.82
N SER A 59 9.22 7.49 13.15
CA SER A 59 9.33 8.43 14.26
C SER A 59 9.39 9.83 13.66
N VAL A 60 8.29 10.56 13.74
CA VAL A 60 8.25 12.01 13.47
C VAL A 60 7.68 12.65 14.71
N LYS A 61 8.52 13.38 15.47
CA LYS A 61 8.00 14.38 16.40
C LYS A 61 7.28 15.42 15.56
N ALA A 62 5.99 15.62 15.81
CA ALA A 62 5.21 16.71 15.24
C ALA A 62 5.76 18.02 15.82
N THR A 63 6.77 18.60 15.18
CA THR A 63 7.16 19.98 15.43
C THR A 63 6.43 20.86 14.42
N GLY A 64 5.71 21.86 14.94
CA GLY A 64 4.98 22.87 14.16
C GLY A 64 5.92 23.79 13.38
N VAL A 65 6.66 23.22 12.43
CA VAL A 65 7.43 23.97 11.44
C VAL A 65 6.43 24.43 10.38
N ALA A 66 6.38 25.75 10.14
CA ALA A 66 5.62 26.35 9.05
C ALA A 66 5.78 25.50 7.78
N ARG A 67 4.69 24.85 7.37
CA ARG A 67 4.72 23.89 6.27
C ARG A 67 5.09 24.64 4.99
N ARG A 68 6.27 24.33 4.43
CA ARG A 68 6.64 24.81 3.09
C ARG A 68 5.52 24.42 2.12
N SER A 69 4.98 25.40 1.40
CA SER A 69 4.04 25.13 0.32
C SER A 69 4.69 24.21 -0.72
N VAL A 70 3.97 23.18 -1.14
CA VAL A 70 4.41 22.29 -2.22
C VAL A 70 4.22 23.03 -3.53
N VAL A 71 5.31 23.21 -4.28
CA VAL A 71 5.26 23.80 -5.63
C VAL A 71 5.04 22.66 -6.62
N PHE A 72 3.86 22.63 -7.24
CA PHE A 72 3.49 21.60 -8.20
C PHE A 72 3.85 22.00 -9.63
N THR A 73 4.66 21.19 -10.32
CA THR A 73 5.09 21.44 -11.70
C THR A 73 5.06 20.18 -12.56
N GLY A 74 4.71 20.35 -13.84
CA GLY A 74 4.69 19.26 -14.83
C GLY A 74 3.41 18.42 -14.81
N THR A 75 3.53 17.15 -15.21
CA THR A 75 2.40 16.23 -15.35
C THR A 75 1.73 15.89 -14.01
N PRO A 76 0.46 15.44 -14.00
CA PRO A 76 -0.20 15.02 -12.76
C PRO A 76 0.57 13.95 -11.98
N ALA A 77 1.19 12.99 -12.67
CA ALA A 77 2.06 11.98 -12.04
C ALA A 77 3.25 12.62 -11.32
N ARG A 78 3.96 13.55 -11.98
CA ARG A 78 5.08 14.28 -11.37
C ARG A 78 4.63 15.10 -10.16
N LYS A 79 3.51 15.82 -10.27
CA LYS A 79 2.97 16.61 -9.16
C LYS A 79 2.57 15.72 -7.97
N LEU A 80 2.01 14.53 -8.23
CA LEU A 80 1.71 13.56 -7.19
C LEU A 80 2.98 13.03 -6.51
N LYS A 81 4.03 12.72 -7.28
CA LYS A 81 5.36 12.36 -6.75
C LYS A 81 6.00 13.48 -5.91
N GLN A 82 5.76 14.74 -6.29
CA GLN A 82 6.17 15.90 -5.49
C GLN A 82 5.46 15.93 -4.13
N LEU A 83 4.14 15.69 -4.11
CA LEU A 83 3.37 15.59 -2.88
C LEU A 83 3.86 14.44 -1.99
N ILE A 84 4.06 13.25 -2.57
CA ILE A 84 4.56 12.06 -1.86
C ILE A 84 5.90 12.37 -1.20
N GLY A 85 6.89 12.85 -1.96
CA GLY A 85 8.20 13.19 -1.41
C GLY A 85 8.14 14.25 -0.30
N HIS A 86 7.24 15.24 -0.45
CA HIS A 86 7.04 16.26 0.58
C HIS A 86 6.57 15.67 1.91
N VAL A 87 5.60 14.76 1.88
CA VAL A 87 5.04 14.16 3.10
C VAL A 87 5.88 13.00 3.64
N ASP A 88 6.58 12.27 2.78
CA ASP A 88 7.27 11.02 3.15
C ASP A 88 8.76 11.20 3.50
N ALA A 89 9.47 12.07 2.78
CA ALA A 89 10.92 12.22 2.86
C ALA A 89 11.38 13.59 3.39
N GLY A 90 10.50 14.59 3.37
CA GLY A 90 10.79 15.93 3.87
C GLY A 90 12.01 16.56 3.18
N ARG A 91 12.96 17.08 3.96
CA ARG A 91 14.14 17.79 3.43
C ARG A 91 15.18 16.88 2.77
N MET A 92 15.20 15.59 3.12
CA MET A 92 16.19 14.66 2.59
C MET A 92 15.82 14.17 1.18
N ASP A 93 14.55 14.28 0.79
CA ASP A 93 14.04 13.94 -0.54
C ASP A 93 14.56 12.58 -1.03
N TYR A 94 15.20 12.51 -2.20
CA TYR A 94 15.77 11.28 -2.78
C TYR A 94 16.85 10.59 -1.94
N ASP A 95 17.46 11.30 -0.99
CA ASP A 95 18.48 10.78 -0.08
C ASP A 95 17.90 10.38 1.30
N ALA A 96 16.58 10.36 1.45
CA ALA A 96 15.94 10.01 2.72
C ALA A 96 16.25 8.57 3.14
N VAL A 97 16.61 8.40 4.41
CA VAL A 97 16.75 7.11 5.08
C VAL A 97 15.91 7.18 6.34
N GLN A 98 15.19 6.11 6.65
CA GLN A 98 14.32 6.05 7.83
C GLN A 98 15.12 6.40 9.10
N HIS A 99 14.57 7.29 9.93
CA HIS A 99 15.29 7.92 11.04
C HIS A 99 15.72 6.94 12.16
N GLY A 100 14.95 5.88 12.37
CA GLY A 100 15.23 4.78 13.30
C GLY A 100 16.18 3.71 12.76
N ALA A 101 16.73 3.86 11.55
CA ALA A 101 17.84 3.03 11.09
C ALA A 101 19.07 3.33 11.95
N ARG A 102 19.48 2.35 12.78
CA ARG A 102 20.63 2.48 13.69
C ARG A 102 21.94 2.55 12.91
N ILE A 103 22.07 1.70 11.89
CA ILE A 103 23.22 1.67 10.97
C ILE A 103 22.77 2.26 9.64
N ARG A 104 23.27 3.44 9.30
CA ARG A 104 22.97 4.10 8.02
C ARG A 104 23.78 3.50 6.87
N PRO A 105 23.30 3.63 5.62
CA PRO A 105 24.11 3.26 4.47
C PRO A 105 25.39 4.09 4.42
N ALA A 106 26.46 3.50 3.86
CA ALA A 106 27.78 4.14 3.77
C ALA A 106 27.79 5.40 2.91
N ARG A 107 26.84 5.51 1.97
CA ARG A 107 26.71 6.64 1.05
C ARG A 107 25.26 7.11 1.02
N ARG A 108 25.06 8.30 0.46
CA ARG A 108 23.73 8.81 0.15
C ARG A 108 23.00 7.85 -0.80
N PRO A 109 21.68 7.59 -0.63
CA PRO A 109 20.91 6.71 -1.49
C PRO A 109 21.10 6.98 -3.00
N THR A 110 21.10 8.25 -3.42
CA THR A 110 21.31 8.63 -4.84
C THR A 110 22.72 8.33 -5.39
N ARG A 111 23.64 7.89 -4.54
CA ARG A 111 25.03 7.54 -4.88
C ARG A 111 25.32 6.04 -4.72
N MET A 112 24.29 5.24 -4.42
CA MET A 112 24.39 3.79 -4.28
C MET A 112 23.77 3.10 -5.48
N THR A 113 24.31 1.95 -5.85
CA THR A 113 23.62 0.96 -6.68
C THR A 113 22.51 0.29 -5.88
N ILE A 114 21.53 -0.28 -6.58
CA ILE A 114 20.49 -1.09 -5.95
C ILE A 114 21.10 -2.28 -5.18
N ARG A 115 22.18 -2.88 -5.69
CA ARG A 115 22.95 -3.93 -5.00
C ARG A 115 23.51 -3.43 -3.67
N GLU A 116 24.18 -2.29 -3.65
CA GLU A 116 24.71 -1.73 -2.40
C GLU A 116 23.61 -1.45 -1.37
N ILE A 117 22.39 -1.11 -1.82
CA ILE A 117 21.23 -0.94 -0.94
C ILE A 117 20.78 -2.28 -0.38
N PHE A 118 20.65 -3.32 -1.22
CA PHE A 118 20.30 -4.66 -0.75
C PHE A 118 21.36 -5.23 0.20
N ASP A 119 22.64 -5.07 -0.10
CA ASP A 119 23.69 -5.54 0.80
C ASP A 119 23.65 -4.78 2.15
N TRP A 120 23.34 -3.48 2.14
CA TRP A 120 23.13 -2.73 3.40
C TRP A 120 21.95 -3.29 4.21
N ILE A 121 20.85 -3.62 3.55
CA ILE A 121 19.68 -4.25 4.18
C ILE A 121 20.09 -5.58 4.84
N ASP A 122 20.76 -6.45 4.09
CA ASP A 122 21.12 -7.80 4.54
C ASP A 122 22.15 -7.78 5.68
N ARG A 123 23.09 -6.84 5.64
CA ARG A 123 24.11 -6.66 6.69
C ARG A 123 23.57 -6.01 7.97
N THR A 124 22.35 -5.48 7.96
CA THR A 124 21.76 -4.76 9.11
C THR A 124 20.38 -5.31 9.48
N PRO A 125 20.24 -6.60 9.85
CA PRO A 125 18.95 -7.18 10.16
C PRO A 125 18.30 -6.53 11.40
N GLY A 126 16.96 -6.52 11.45
CA GLY A 126 16.20 -6.07 12.62
C GLY A 126 16.15 -4.56 12.84
N GLN A 127 16.51 -3.75 11.85
CA GLN A 127 16.26 -2.31 11.84
C GLN A 127 15.27 -1.93 10.71
N PRO A 128 14.67 -0.73 10.73
CA PRO A 128 13.90 -0.23 9.60
C PRO A 128 14.80 0.19 8.43
N HIS A 129 14.40 -0.16 7.20
CA HIS A 129 15.17 0.12 5.97
C HIS A 129 14.41 0.93 4.92
N ALA A 130 13.38 1.69 5.31
CA ALA A 130 12.73 2.57 4.33
C ALA A 130 13.73 3.59 3.77
N ILE A 131 13.85 3.66 2.45
CA ILE A 131 14.90 4.41 1.75
C ILE A 131 14.36 5.17 0.54
N GLY A 132 14.98 6.30 0.23
CA GLY A 132 14.65 7.17 -0.89
C GLY A 132 13.46 8.07 -0.65
N ARG A 133 13.16 8.91 -1.65
CA ARG A 133 12.06 9.90 -1.65
C ARG A 133 10.70 9.26 -1.33
N TYR A 134 10.52 8.03 -1.81
CA TYR A 134 9.27 7.28 -1.71
C TYR A 134 9.28 6.25 -0.58
N GLN A 135 10.32 6.25 0.26
CA GLN A 135 10.44 5.42 1.47
C GLN A 135 10.17 3.93 1.20
N PHE A 136 10.81 3.38 0.16
CA PHE A 136 10.66 1.98 -0.22
C PHE A 136 11.17 1.07 0.90
N ILE A 137 10.31 0.18 1.40
CA ILE A 137 10.70 -0.91 2.30
C ILE A 137 11.29 -2.09 1.50
N PRO A 138 12.12 -2.96 2.10
CA PRO A 138 12.82 -4.03 1.38
C PRO A 138 11.95 -4.92 0.47
N PRO A 139 10.80 -5.47 0.90
CA PRO A 139 9.96 -6.30 0.03
C PRO A 139 9.40 -5.50 -1.16
N THR A 140 8.95 -4.26 -0.92
CA THR A 140 8.45 -3.38 -1.98
C THR A 140 9.55 -3.04 -2.97
N LEU A 141 10.73 -2.63 -2.49
CA LEU A 141 11.88 -2.28 -3.34
C LEU A 141 12.25 -3.46 -4.25
N ARG A 142 12.36 -4.67 -3.71
CA ARG A 142 12.61 -5.89 -4.50
C ARG A 142 11.55 -6.11 -5.58
N SER A 143 10.28 -5.90 -5.25
CA SER A 143 9.18 -6.08 -6.20
C SER A 143 9.22 -5.08 -7.35
N VAL A 144 9.34 -3.79 -7.03
CA VAL A 144 9.32 -2.73 -8.06
C VAL A 144 10.59 -2.75 -8.91
N VAL A 145 11.75 -3.10 -8.35
CA VAL A 145 13.00 -3.27 -9.13
C VAL A 145 12.84 -4.40 -10.15
N ARG A 146 12.28 -5.54 -9.74
CA ARG A 146 12.00 -6.68 -10.62
C ARG A 146 11.02 -6.30 -11.73
N GLN A 147 9.90 -5.66 -11.36
CA GLN A 147 8.86 -5.25 -12.31
C GLN A 147 9.33 -4.17 -13.28
N ALA A 148 10.22 -3.27 -12.84
CA ALA A 148 10.83 -2.26 -13.70
C ALA A 148 11.88 -2.83 -14.65
N GLY A 149 12.35 -4.07 -14.45
CA GLY A 149 13.45 -4.66 -15.20
C GLY A 149 14.77 -3.93 -15.00
N VAL A 150 14.96 -3.28 -13.85
CA VAL A 150 16.18 -2.52 -13.55
C VAL A 150 17.22 -3.45 -12.94
N GLY A 151 18.42 -3.49 -13.53
CA GLY A 151 19.52 -4.31 -13.02
C GLY A 151 20.01 -3.83 -11.65
N VAL A 152 20.47 -4.75 -10.80
CA VAL A 152 20.93 -4.42 -9.44
C VAL A 152 22.17 -3.52 -9.40
N ASP A 153 22.96 -3.48 -10.47
CA ASP A 153 24.14 -2.60 -10.58
C ASP A 153 23.76 -1.18 -11.02
N THR A 154 22.47 -0.92 -11.26
CA THR A 154 21.97 0.43 -11.58
C THR A 154 22.03 1.32 -10.36
N VAL A 155 22.52 2.55 -10.54
CA VAL A 155 22.50 3.60 -9.51
C VAL A 155 21.06 3.96 -9.15
N PHE A 156 20.75 4.04 -7.86
CA PHE A 156 19.45 4.41 -7.30
C PHE A 156 19.19 5.93 -7.38
N SER A 157 19.37 6.47 -8.59
CA SER A 157 19.26 7.88 -8.92
C SER A 157 17.83 8.40 -8.71
N PRO A 158 17.61 9.72 -8.67
CA PRO A 158 16.27 10.30 -8.62
C PRO A 158 15.33 9.76 -9.71
N GLU A 159 15.82 9.58 -10.94
CA GLU A 159 15.06 9.07 -12.07
C GLU A 159 14.67 7.61 -11.89
N VAL A 160 15.58 6.79 -11.35
CA VAL A 160 15.28 5.39 -11.01
C VAL A 160 14.21 5.34 -9.91
N GLN A 161 14.38 6.11 -8.84
CA GLN A 161 13.37 6.20 -7.77
C GLN A 161 12.01 6.62 -8.31
N ASP A 162 11.97 7.62 -9.19
CA ASP A 162 10.75 8.11 -9.83
C ASP A 162 10.07 7.03 -10.69
N ARG A 163 10.84 6.24 -11.45
CA ARG A 163 10.33 5.12 -12.26
C ARG A 163 9.76 4.01 -11.39
N LEU A 164 10.42 3.69 -10.28
CA LEU A 164 9.91 2.71 -9.32
C LEU A 164 8.63 3.19 -8.62
N ALA A 165 8.51 4.49 -8.36
CA ALA A 165 7.30 5.08 -7.81
C ALA A 165 6.14 5.10 -8.81
N ASP A 166 6.41 5.24 -10.11
CA ASP A 166 5.36 5.17 -11.14
C ASP A 166 4.65 3.81 -11.15
N ILE A 167 5.37 2.72 -10.86
CA ILE A 167 4.79 1.38 -10.67
C ILE A 167 3.82 1.37 -9.49
N LEU A 168 4.22 1.95 -8.35
CA LEU A 168 3.34 2.04 -7.18
C LEU A 168 2.12 2.93 -7.42
N LEU A 169 2.27 3.99 -8.21
CA LEU A 169 1.13 4.82 -8.62
C LEU A 169 0.15 4.04 -9.50
N ALA A 170 0.65 3.25 -10.44
CA ALA A 170 -0.19 2.35 -11.23
C ALA A 170 -0.94 1.35 -10.34
N ASP A 171 -0.27 0.74 -9.36
CA ASP A 171 -0.90 -0.18 -8.40
C ASP A 171 -1.96 0.50 -7.51
N ALA A 172 -1.79 1.80 -7.21
CA ALA A 172 -2.80 2.58 -6.50
C ALA A 172 -4.04 2.87 -7.36
N GLY A 173 -4.01 2.58 -8.66
CA GLY A 173 -5.09 2.82 -9.60
C GLY A 173 -5.00 4.18 -10.28
N PHE A 174 -3.79 4.70 -10.52
CA PHE A 174 -3.60 6.01 -11.16
C PHE A 174 -4.26 6.09 -12.54
N HIS A 175 -4.13 5.05 -13.37
CA HIS A 175 -4.74 5.04 -14.71
C HIS A 175 -6.27 4.97 -14.64
N GLU A 176 -6.81 4.13 -13.77
CA GLU A 176 -8.24 4.00 -13.53
C GLU A 176 -8.83 5.31 -12.98
N PHE A 177 -8.08 6.04 -12.16
CA PHE A 177 -8.48 7.34 -11.69
C PHE A 177 -8.50 8.37 -12.82
N GLN A 178 -7.43 8.43 -13.62
CA GLN A 178 -7.33 9.35 -14.75
C GLN A 178 -8.42 9.11 -15.81
N SER A 179 -8.82 7.86 -16.01
CA SER A 179 -9.89 7.51 -16.96
C SER A 179 -11.30 7.59 -16.35
N GLY A 180 -11.44 8.02 -15.09
CA GLY A 180 -12.73 8.12 -14.40
C GLY A 180 -13.36 6.80 -13.95
N GLN A 181 -12.64 5.67 -14.05
CA GLN A 181 -13.12 4.35 -13.60
C GLN A 181 -13.18 4.24 -12.07
N ILE A 182 -12.32 4.96 -11.35
CA ILE A 182 -12.42 5.09 -9.88
C ILE A 182 -12.56 6.55 -9.47
N ALA A 183 -13.40 6.79 -8.46
CA ALA A 183 -13.55 8.12 -7.90
C ALA A 183 -12.28 8.59 -7.17
N ARG A 184 -12.03 9.90 -7.16
CA ARG A 184 -10.90 10.55 -6.45
C ARG A 184 -10.74 10.08 -5.00
N LYS A 185 -11.84 9.98 -4.24
CA LYS A 185 -11.84 9.47 -2.86
C LYS A 185 -11.27 8.05 -2.78
N ARG A 186 -11.64 7.15 -3.71
CA ARG A 186 -11.12 5.78 -3.76
C ARG A 186 -9.63 5.77 -4.10
N PHE A 187 -9.21 6.58 -5.06
CA PHE A 187 -7.79 6.71 -5.40
C PHE A 187 -6.95 7.20 -4.21
N MET A 188 -7.42 8.22 -3.48
CA MET A 188 -6.78 8.71 -2.25
C MET A 188 -6.65 7.62 -1.17
N GLU A 189 -7.69 6.81 -0.98
CA GLU A 189 -7.63 5.67 -0.05
C GLU A 189 -6.65 4.58 -0.51
N ASN A 190 -6.48 4.38 -1.82
CA ASN A 190 -5.48 3.45 -2.34
C ASN A 190 -4.06 4.01 -2.12
N LEU A 191 -3.84 5.31 -2.36
CA LEU A 191 -2.57 5.97 -2.06
C LEU A 191 -2.20 5.84 -0.57
N ALA A 192 -3.16 6.01 0.34
CA ALA A 192 -2.96 5.87 1.78
C ALA A 192 -2.62 4.43 2.23
N ARG A 193 -2.94 3.42 1.40
CA ARG A 193 -2.48 2.04 1.60
C ARG A 193 -1.06 1.79 1.11
N ILE A 194 -0.48 2.65 0.28
CA ILE A 194 0.92 2.50 -0.15
C ILE A 194 1.83 3.38 0.70
N TRP A 195 1.45 4.64 0.91
CA TRP A 195 2.24 5.64 1.63
C TRP A 195 1.59 5.98 2.96
N ALA A 196 2.23 5.57 4.06
CA ALA A 196 1.71 5.74 5.41
C ALA A 196 1.56 7.22 5.84
N ALA A 197 2.22 8.15 5.14
CA ALA A 197 2.09 9.59 5.43
C ALA A 197 0.74 10.17 5.00
N PHE A 198 0.01 9.51 4.11
CA PHE A 198 -1.32 9.96 3.72
C PHE A 198 -2.41 9.51 4.72
N PRO A 199 -3.41 10.36 4.97
CA PRO A 199 -4.59 10.00 5.73
C PRO A 199 -5.56 9.16 4.88
N THR A 200 -6.26 8.23 5.54
CA THR A 200 -7.54 7.67 5.08
C THR A 200 -8.67 8.66 5.35
N SER A 201 -9.89 8.35 4.91
CA SER A 201 -11.08 9.17 5.18
C SER A 201 -11.41 9.33 6.67
N THR A 202 -10.83 8.50 7.55
CA THR A 202 -10.92 8.66 9.01
C THR A 202 -9.97 9.75 9.55
N GLY A 203 -9.13 10.33 8.69
CA GLY A 203 -8.06 11.26 9.07
C GLY A 203 -6.80 10.58 9.61
N ARG A 204 -6.80 9.26 9.83
CA ARG A 204 -5.65 8.49 10.31
C ARG A 204 -4.93 7.83 9.14
N SER A 205 -3.63 7.57 9.31
CA SER A 205 -2.88 6.69 8.40
C SER A 205 -3.56 5.31 8.35
N HIS A 206 -3.52 4.65 7.20
CA HIS A 206 -3.94 3.24 7.09
C HIS A 206 -3.17 2.34 8.07
N TYR A 207 -1.94 2.73 8.38
CA TYR A 207 -1.03 2.00 9.26
C TYR A 207 -0.97 2.57 10.68
N HIS A 208 -1.99 3.32 11.10
CA HIS A 208 -2.03 3.90 12.44
C HIS A 208 -1.87 2.82 13.52
N GLY A 209 -1.01 3.08 14.50
CA GLY A 209 -0.74 2.15 15.60
C GLY A 209 0.33 1.10 15.26
N ILE A 210 0.69 0.98 13.99
CA ILE A 210 1.78 0.12 13.55
C ILE A 210 3.05 0.94 13.49
N ALA A 211 4.01 0.60 14.34
CA ALA A 211 5.38 1.10 14.26
C ALA A 211 5.45 2.66 14.29
N GLY A 212 4.51 3.32 14.97
CA GLY A 212 4.46 4.78 15.08
C GLY A 212 3.98 5.53 13.84
N ASN A 213 3.49 4.83 12.80
CA ASN A 213 2.96 5.46 11.60
C ASN A 213 1.76 6.38 11.90
N ARG A 214 1.78 7.57 11.30
CA ARG A 214 0.75 8.61 11.42
C ARG A 214 0.63 9.38 10.10
N ALA A 215 -0.57 9.89 9.84
CA ALA A 215 -0.77 10.78 8.70
C ALA A 215 -0.07 12.12 8.97
N VAL A 216 0.63 12.63 7.96
CA VAL A 216 1.41 13.88 8.03
C VAL A 216 0.54 15.09 7.67
N ILE A 217 -0.45 14.89 6.81
CA ILE A 217 -1.43 15.90 6.38
C ILE A 217 -2.86 15.46 6.74
N SER A 218 -3.79 16.41 6.83
CA SER A 218 -5.20 16.09 7.09
C SER A 218 -5.89 15.57 5.82
N TRP A 219 -7.04 14.90 5.97
CA TRP A 219 -7.82 14.46 4.80
C TRP A 219 -8.24 15.63 3.91
N GLN A 220 -8.64 16.75 4.51
CA GLN A 220 -9.01 17.97 3.78
C GLN A 220 -7.82 18.57 3.02
N GLU A 221 -6.64 18.60 3.62
CA GLU A 221 -5.40 19.06 2.97
C GLU A 221 -5.00 18.13 1.82
N PHE A 222 -5.08 16.82 2.03
CA PHE A 222 -4.84 15.86 0.96
C PHE A 222 -5.82 16.08 -0.20
N GLU A 223 -7.11 16.26 0.09
CA GLU A 223 -8.12 16.52 -0.93
C GLU A 223 -7.88 17.83 -1.70
N MET A 224 -7.43 18.88 -1.01
CA MET A 224 -7.04 20.15 -1.64
C MET A 224 -5.88 19.97 -2.62
N HIS A 225 -4.82 19.25 -2.21
CA HIS A 225 -3.71 18.95 -3.11
C HIS A 225 -4.16 18.11 -4.31
N MET A 226 -5.01 17.09 -4.09
CA MET A 226 -5.54 16.29 -5.19
C MET A 226 -6.35 17.15 -6.16
N ARG A 227 -7.17 18.10 -5.68
CA ARG A 227 -7.83 19.05 -6.57
C ARG A 227 -6.81 19.87 -7.37
N GLN A 228 -5.82 20.45 -6.71
CA GLN A 228 -4.80 21.28 -7.37
C GLN A 228 -3.97 20.49 -8.42
N ILE A 229 -3.65 19.23 -8.14
CA ILE A 229 -2.86 18.38 -9.03
C ILE A 229 -3.64 18.07 -10.31
N PHE A 230 -4.96 17.85 -10.19
CA PHE A 230 -5.83 17.37 -11.26
C PHE A 230 -6.84 18.42 -11.75
N GLN A 231 -6.70 19.69 -11.35
CA GLN A 231 -7.48 20.81 -11.89
C GLN A 231 -7.01 21.09 -13.33
N SER A 232 -7.91 20.81 -14.28
CA SER A 232 -7.81 21.06 -15.73
C SER A 232 -6.89 20.12 -16.53
N SER A 233 -7.28 18.85 -16.63
CA SER A 233 -7.14 18.07 -17.87
C SER A 233 -8.43 18.08 -18.72
N THR A 234 -9.44 18.85 -18.32
CA THR A 234 -10.69 19.08 -19.06
C THR A 234 -10.59 20.44 -19.72
N GLY A 235 -10.01 20.50 -20.92
CA GLY A 235 -9.79 21.75 -21.63
C GLY A 235 -8.70 21.65 -22.70
N ALA A 236 -8.91 20.77 -23.67
CA ALA A 236 -8.33 20.83 -25.02
C ALA A 236 -9.28 20.06 -25.95
#